data_AF-A0A542M119-F1
#
_entry.id   AF-A0A542M119-F1
#
_cell.length_a   1.000
_cell.length_b   1.000
_cell.length_c   1.000
_cell.angle_alpha   90.00
_cell.angle_beta   90.00
_cell.angle_gamma   90.00
#
_symmetry.space_group_name_H-M   'P 1'
#
loop_
_entity.id
_entity.type
_entity.pdbx_description
1 polymer ?
#
loop_
_entity_poly.entity_id
_entity_poly.type
_entity_poly.pdbx_seq_one_letter_code
_entity_poly.pdbx_strand_id
1 'polypeptide(L)'
;MKTLHLMRGLGAAALPLLLLPQPAQAQDPSASRCNYAEIAQLPLRYAGTALQPAVAGVIDGVPAVMLVDTGADANYLTMTATLKRDLPLRVTLNSVHGISGKSRLYTARLKDFSVGTISSSGRKELSVIKSMASTPGFDAIVGAPFLLQADFEIDLRAKQIKFFRGQDCDHTPLNYWEEPATDVPFAQTREHDANPHFKVLINGKEVDAMIDTGASTSSLSLAAATRIGIDVKAPDARLLGNTGGVGVKRVPHWSVPVQSLEIGTEKVGNVRLGVIDSQSEYTVDLLLGQDFLRAHHVLFAMSQKKLYVAYIGGDIFGHPAGIEPWVRAEAEGGNADAQFVLAQAYLHGRGVAQDARQYRTWLDKAVAQDHPQAKLILGRQSYTEGKYAQAIPLLRAALAKMPDERIAPLWLYNARVANGEAELAARELETAFKTQDYDDWPAPVVRFYLGKESAAQALAETAQGSPSAYRDSCTSTALLADWYEARGDKAQAAPLNADLRARCGAGPDAPQKAAKL
;
A
#
# COMPACT_ATOMS: atom_id res chain seq x y z
N MET A 1 -66.65 -40.55 28.00
CA MET A 1 -66.48 -41.93 27.50
C MET A 1 -64.98 -42.21 27.52
N LYS A 2 -64.50 -42.95 28.53
CA LYS A 2 -64.01 -44.36 28.46
C LYS A 2 -62.69 -44.44 27.64
N THR A 3 -61.57 -44.96 28.13
CA THR A 3 -61.40 -46.14 28.99
C THR A 3 -60.00 -46.17 29.66
N LEU A 4 -59.98 -46.76 30.86
CA LEU A 4 -58.86 -47.20 31.70
C LEU A 4 -57.95 -48.23 31.01
N HIS A 5 -56.66 -48.27 31.40
CA HIS A 5 -55.98 -49.54 31.72
C HIS A 5 -54.94 -49.37 32.85
N LEU A 6 -55.14 -50.16 33.91
CA LEU A 6 -54.24 -50.44 35.04
C LEU A 6 -53.23 -51.54 34.66
N MET A 7 -52.00 -51.47 35.16
CA MET A 7 -51.24 -52.58 35.78
C MET A 7 -50.12 -52.00 36.68
N ARG A 8 -50.19 -52.20 38.01
CA ARG A 8 -49.31 -53.08 38.84
C ARG A 8 -47.81 -52.93 38.50
N GLY A 9 -46.89 -52.49 39.38
CA GLY A 9 -46.78 -52.62 40.82
C GLY A 9 -45.61 -53.56 41.14
N LEU A 10 -44.44 -53.02 41.54
CA LEU A 10 -43.37 -53.72 42.25
C LEU A 10 -42.47 -52.65 42.90
N GLY A 11 -42.52 -52.61 44.24
CA GLY A 11 -41.72 -51.71 45.05
C GLY A 11 -40.28 -52.19 45.17
N ALA A 12 -39.33 -51.28 44.98
CA ALA A 12 -37.96 -51.42 45.44
C ALA A 12 -37.77 -50.41 46.58
N ALA A 13 -37.45 -50.91 47.76
CA ALA A 13 -37.11 -50.09 48.92
C ALA A 13 -35.77 -49.39 48.65
N ALA A 14 -35.80 -48.05 48.54
CA ALA A 14 -34.60 -47.23 48.48
C ALA A 14 -34.17 -46.86 49.91
N LEU A 15 -32.95 -47.26 50.29
CA LEU A 15 -32.27 -46.76 51.48
C LEU A 15 -32.12 -45.23 51.41
N PRO A 16 -32.29 -44.48 52.52
CA PRO A 16 -32.00 -43.06 52.53
C PRO A 16 -30.48 -42.87 52.52
N LEU A 17 -29.92 -42.45 51.38
CA LEU A 17 -28.58 -41.88 51.32
C LEU A 17 -28.60 -40.54 52.08
N LEU A 18 -27.95 -40.49 53.24
CA LEU A 18 -27.65 -39.24 53.94
C LEU A 18 -26.71 -38.39 53.06
N LEU A 19 -27.28 -37.41 52.37
CA LEU A 19 -26.53 -36.33 51.71
C LEU A 19 -25.89 -35.45 52.79
N LEU A 20 -24.58 -35.63 52.99
CA LEU A 20 -23.77 -34.64 53.71
C LEU A 20 -23.76 -33.33 52.90
N PRO A 21 -24.00 -32.16 53.51
CA PRO A 21 -23.88 -30.89 52.83
C PRO A 21 -22.40 -30.72 52.42
N GLN A 22 -22.14 -30.66 51.11
CA GLN A 22 -20.84 -30.21 50.63
C GLN A 22 -20.66 -28.75 51.06
N PRO A 23 -19.47 -28.35 51.54
CA PRO A 23 -19.19 -26.93 51.75
C PRO A 23 -19.35 -26.25 50.39
N ALA A 24 -20.29 -25.30 50.31
CA ALA A 24 -20.33 -24.38 49.20
C ALA A 24 -18.95 -23.73 49.11
N GLN A 25 -18.19 -24.05 48.06
CA GLN A 25 -17.01 -23.28 47.72
C GLN A 25 -17.49 -21.84 47.49
N ALA A 26 -17.21 -20.99 48.47
CA ALA A 26 -17.34 -19.56 48.31
C ALA A 26 -16.46 -19.18 47.11
N GLN A 27 -17.10 -18.79 46.01
CA GLN A 27 -16.41 -18.12 44.92
C GLN A 27 -15.80 -16.85 45.51
N ASP A 28 -14.48 -16.74 45.41
CA ASP A 28 -13.75 -15.54 45.79
C ASP A 28 -14.30 -14.34 45.00
N PRO A 29 -14.88 -13.32 45.66
CA PRO A 29 -15.42 -12.15 44.98
C PRO A 29 -14.34 -11.17 44.49
N SER A 30 -13.05 -11.47 44.73
CA SER A 30 -11.91 -10.62 44.34
C SER A 30 -11.19 -11.04 43.05
N ALA A 31 -11.59 -12.14 42.40
CA ALA A 31 -11.14 -12.43 41.05
C ALA A 31 -11.96 -11.60 40.05
N SER A 32 -11.49 -10.38 39.76
CA SER A 32 -12.03 -9.57 38.68
C SER A 32 -12.02 -10.40 37.39
N ARG A 33 -13.19 -10.80 36.92
CA ARG A 33 -13.33 -11.49 35.63
C ARG A 33 -12.93 -10.51 34.54
N CYS A 34 -11.92 -10.85 33.75
CA CYS A 34 -11.51 -10.07 32.58
C CYS A 34 -12.76 -9.70 31.75
N ASN A 35 -13.00 -8.40 31.61
CA ASN A 35 -14.06 -7.87 30.77
C ASN A 35 -13.41 -7.29 29.51
N TYR A 36 -13.46 -8.07 28.42
CA TYR A 36 -12.88 -7.70 27.14
C TYR A 36 -13.99 -7.33 26.15
N ALA A 37 -14.15 -6.04 25.89
CA ALA A 37 -15.24 -5.52 25.08
C ALA A 37 -14.74 -4.96 23.75
N GLU A 38 -15.44 -5.28 22.66
CA GLU A 38 -15.30 -4.59 21.37
C GLU A 38 -15.84 -3.16 21.52
N ILE A 39 -15.01 -2.16 21.19
CA ILE A 39 -15.35 -0.73 21.35
C ILE A 39 -15.56 -0.01 20.01
N ALA A 40 -15.03 -0.56 18.92
CA ALA A 40 -15.23 -0.04 17.57
C ALA A 40 -14.91 -1.10 16.52
N GLN A 41 -15.53 -0.95 15.35
CA GLN A 41 -15.26 -1.76 14.16
C GLN A 41 -15.17 -0.84 12.94
N LEU A 42 -14.20 -1.08 12.07
CA LEU A 42 -14.03 -0.36 10.81
C LEU A 42 -14.05 -1.34 9.64
N PRO A 43 -14.94 -1.15 8.64
CA PRO A 43 -14.93 -1.97 7.44
C PRO A 43 -13.70 -1.63 6.60
N LEU A 44 -12.96 -2.66 6.19
CA LEU A 44 -11.84 -2.55 5.26
C LEU A 44 -12.32 -2.62 3.81
N ARG A 45 -11.56 -1.94 2.96
CA ARG A 45 -11.55 -2.14 1.51
C ARG A 45 -10.11 -2.18 1.03
N TYR A 46 -9.90 -2.61 -0.20
CA TYR A 46 -8.60 -2.56 -0.83
C TYR A 46 -8.53 -1.39 -1.79
N ALA A 47 -7.44 -0.63 -1.72
CA ALA A 47 -7.25 0.58 -2.49
C ALA A 47 -5.85 0.66 -3.11
N GLY A 48 -5.74 1.40 -4.21
CA GLY A 48 -4.49 1.64 -4.90
C GLY A 48 -3.95 0.44 -5.67
N THR A 49 -2.84 0.65 -6.36
CA THR A 49 -2.25 -0.29 -7.31
C THR A 49 -1.63 -1.53 -6.66
N ALA A 50 -1.45 -1.51 -5.34
CA ALA A 50 -1.01 -2.63 -4.53
C ALA A 50 -2.15 -3.24 -3.70
N LEU A 51 -3.40 -2.77 -3.88
CA LEU A 51 -4.59 -3.25 -3.17
C LEU A 51 -4.43 -3.26 -1.64
N GLN A 52 -3.83 -2.19 -1.11
CA GLN A 52 -3.54 -2.07 0.31
C GLN A 52 -4.82 -1.91 1.14
N PRO A 53 -4.86 -2.42 2.39
CA PRO A 53 -5.99 -2.25 3.28
C PRO A 53 -6.20 -0.77 3.57
N ALA A 54 -7.41 -0.32 3.33
CA ALA A 54 -7.81 1.06 3.55
C ALA A 54 -9.20 1.13 4.16
N VAL A 55 -9.47 2.23 4.84
CA VAL A 55 -10.81 2.57 5.34
C VAL A 55 -11.29 3.87 4.70
N ALA A 56 -12.61 4.08 4.72
CA ALA A 56 -13.17 5.38 4.37
C ALA A 56 -12.87 6.39 5.48
N GLY A 57 -12.74 7.67 5.11
CA GLY A 57 -12.63 8.77 6.07
C GLY A 57 -13.07 10.07 5.43
N VAL A 58 -12.91 11.16 6.18
CA VAL A 58 -13.22 12.53 5.72
C VAL A 58 -12.08 13.45 6.12
N ILE A 59 -11.69 14.32 5.18
CA ILE A 59 -10.71 15.40 5.38
C ILE A 59 -11.32 16.69 4.84
N ASP A 60 -11.52 17.67 5.71
CA ASP A 60 -12.18 18.95 5.45
C ASP A 60 -13.51 18.80 4.71
N GLY A 61 -14.36 17.88 5.17
CA GLY A 61 -15.67 17.59 4.59
C GLY A 61 -15.65 16.82 3.26
N VAL A 62 -14.47 16.53 2.70
CA VAL A 62 -14.33 15.78 1.44
C VAL A 62 -13.96 14.33 1.72
N PRO A 63 -14.71 13.34 1.17
CA PRO A 63 -14.41 11.92 1.32
C PRO A 63 -12.95 11.59 0.99
N ALA A 64 -12.35 10.75 1.80
CA ALA A 64 -10.94 10.41 1.73
C ALA A 64 -10.71 8.90 1.83
N VAL A 65 -9.66 8.44 1.15
CA VAL A 65 -9.13 7.08 1.29
C VAL A 65 -8.01 7.09 2.32
N MET A 66 -8.17 6.30 3.38
CA MET A 66 -7.23 6.23 4.49
C MET A 66 -6.53 4.87 4.48
N LEU A 67 -5.25 4.84 4.11
CA LEU A 67 -4.41 3.64 4.22
C LEU A 67 -4.30 3.24 5.69
N VAL A 68 -4.49 1.97 5.99
CA VAL A 68 -4.21 1.37 7.30
C VAL A 68 -2.77 0.92 7.29
N ASP A 69 -1.94 1.54 8.14
CA ASP A 69 -0.50 1.31 8.14
C ASP A 69 0.05 1.23 9.57
N THR A 70 0.13 0.01 10.09
CA THR A 70 0.74 -0.31 11.38
C THR A 70 2.26 -0.17 11.36
N GLY A 71 2.89 0.00 10.19
CA GLY A 71 4.32 0.28 10.04
C GLY A 71 4.66 1.78 10.06
N ALA A 72 3.66 2.66 9.90
CA ALA A 72 3.84 4.09 9.97
C ALA A 72 3.91 4.60 11.42
N ASP A 73 4.92 5.42 11.70
CA ASP A 73 5.20 6.05 13.00
C ASP A 73 4.29 7.24 13.34
N ALA A 74 3.59 7.77 12.33
CA ALA A 74 2.64 8.86 12.48
C ALA A 74 1.48 8.76 11.48
N ASN A 75 0.50 9.64 11.66
CA ASN A 75 -0.54 9.87 10.66
C ASN A 75 -0.02 10.88 9.64
N TYR A 76 -0.16 10.57 8.36
CA TYR A 76 0.37 11.40 7.27
C TYR A 76 -0.72 11.73 6.25
N LEU A 77 -0.66 12.93 5.69
CA LEU A 77 -1.35 13.27 4.46
C LEU A 77 -0.43 13.04 3.26
N THR A 78 -1.02 12.66 2.13
CA THR A 78 -0.33 12.65 0.84
C THR A 78 -0.41 14.03 0.18
N MET A 79 0.55 14.36 -0.69
CA MET A 79 0.49 15.57 -1.51
C MET A 79 -0.75 15.60 -2.41
N THR A 80 -1.21 14.44 -2.87
CA THR A 80 -2.47 14.31 -3.62
C THR A 80 -3.66 14.80 -2.81
N ALA A 81 -3.75 14.43 -1.52
CA ALA A 81 -4.86 14.86 -0.66
C ALA A 81 -4.88 16.36 -0.42
N THR A 82 -3.70 16.97 -0.28
CA THR A 82 -3.57 18.42 -0.02
C THR A 82 -3.93 19.23 -1.26
N LEU A 83 -3.46 18.81 -2.44
CA LEU A 83 -3.75 19.50 -3.70
C LEU A 83 -5.23 19.41 -4.10
N LYS A 84 -5.89 18.26 -3.90
CA LYS A 84 -7.34 18.11 -4.12
C LYS A 84 -8.20 19.07 -3.31
N ARG A 85 -7.67 19.54 -2.17
CA ARG A 85 -8.40 20.31 -1.15
C ARG A 85 -7.86 21.73 -0.98
N ASP A 86 -6.89 22.12 -1.81
CA ASP A 86 -6.20 23.41 -1.73
C ASP A 86 -5.70 23.73 -0.30
N LEU A 87 -5.14 22.72 0.37
CA LEU A 87 -4.68 22.87 1.74
C LEU A 87 -3.36 23.66 1.78
N PRO A 88 -3.28 24.74 2.58
CA PRO A 88 -2.04 25.50 2.71
C PRO A 88 -0.97 24.67 3.42
N LEU A 89 0.20 24.59 2.79
CA LEU A 89 1.34 23.84 3.31
C LEU A 89 2.32 24.76 4.05
N ARG A 90 2.88 24.27 5.14
CA ARG A 90 4.00 24.89 5.85
C ARG A 90 5.24 24.02 5.70
N VAL A 91 6.33 24.63 5.25
CA VAL A 91 7.62 23.94 5.14
C VAL A 91 8.10 23.54 6.52
N THR A 92 8.65 22.33 6.64
CA THR A 92 9.39 21.90 7.84
C THR A 92 10.84 21.59 7.49
N LEU A 93 11.71 21.54 8.49
CA LEU A 93 13.07 21.02 8.37
C LEU A 93 13.14 19.49 8.57
N ASN A 94 11.99 18.85 8.78
CA ASN A 94 11.89 17.44 9.08
C ASN A 94 11.74 16.60 7.80
N SER A 95 12.02 15.31 7.96
CA SER A 95 11.87 14.34 6.90
C SER A 95 11.45 13.00 7.46
N VAL A 96 10.70 12.24 6.68
CA VAL A 96 10.40 10.84 6.94
C VAL A 96 11.28 9.96 6.05
N HIS A 97 11.65 8.78 6.53
CA HIS A 97 12.33 7.75 5.75
C HIS A 97 11.38 6.59 5.50
N GLY A 98 11.37 6.06 4.29
CA GLY A 98 10.79 4.76 4.00
C GLY A 98 11.68 3.98 3.05
N ILE A 99 11.15 2.88 2.52
CA ILE A 99 11.92 1.94 1.67
C ILE A 99 12.51 2.60 0.41
N SER A 100 11.90 3.70 -0.03
CA SER A 100 12.30 4.47 -1.20
C SER A 100 13.17 5.69 -0.87
N GLY A 101 13.69 5.76 0.35
CA GLY A 101 14.57 6.80 0.85
C GLY A 101 13.84 7.89 1.65
N LYS A 102 14.44 9.08 1.69
CA LYS A 102 13.99 10.22 2.48
C LYS A 102 12.98 11.06 1.70
N SER A 103 11.92 11.51 2.37
CA SER A 103 10.99 12.52 1.87
C SER A 103 10.93 13.70 2.84
N ARG A 104 10.96 14.93 2.31
CA ARG A 104 10.69 16.14 3.10
C ARG A 104 9.25 16.08 3.64
N LEU A 105 9.06 16.62 4.84
CA LEU A 105 7.74 16.79 5.45
C LEU A 105 7.29 18.25 5.36
N TYR A 106 6.01 18.44 5.11
CA TYR A 106 5.30 19.69 5.31
C TYR A 106 4.28 19.50 6.45
N THR A 107 3.66 20.58 6.92
CA THR A 107 2.43 20.45 7.73
C THR A 107 1.26 21.14 7.06
N ALA A 108 0.06 20.58 7.26
CA ALA A 108 -1.20 21.16 6.85
C ALA A 108 -2.16 21.20 8.03
N ARG A 109 -2.93 22.29 8.12
CA ARG A 109 -3.98 22.44 9.14
C ARG A 109 -5.31 22.03 8.57
N LEU A 110 -6.01 21.19 9.32
CA LEU A 110 -7.31 20.62 8.98
C LEU A 110 -8.39 21.21 9.88
N LYS A 111 -9.57 21.43 9.29
CA LYS A 111 -10.82 21.74 9.99
C LYS A 111 -11.40 20.46 10.59
N ASP A 112 -11.36 19.36 9.84
CA ASP A 112 -11.80 18.04 10.30
C ASP A 112 -10.92 16.91 9.75
N PHE A 113 -10.85 15.83 10.52
CA PHE A 113 -10.19 14.58 10.15
C PHE A 113 -10.90 13.42 10.84
N SER A 114 -11.38 12.46 10.05
CA SER A 114 -12.02 11.24 10.55
C SER A 114 -11.56 10.00 9.81
N VAL A 115 -11.53 8.89 10.55
CA VAL A 115 -11.20 7.55 10.08
C VAL A 115 -12.41 6.67 10.39
N GLY A 116 -13.16 6.29 9.36
CA GLY A 116 -14.48 5.70 9.49
C GLY A 116 -15.44 6.59 10.29
N THR A 117 -16.04 6.03 11.33
CA THR A 117 -16.92 6.76 12.25
C THR A 117 -16.16 7.49 13.36
N ILE A 118 -14.84 7.29 13.46
CA ILE A 118 -14.00 7.87 14.50
C ILE A 118 -13.52 9.23 14.03
N SER A 119 -14.13 10.29 14.58
CA SER A 119 -13.71 11.66 14.34
C SER A 119 -12.80 12.16 15.45
N SER A 120 -11.79 12.94 15.09
CA SER A 120 -11.09 13.78 16.06
C SER A 120 -11.68 15.19 16.02
N SER A 121 -12.23 15.68 17.14
CA SER A 121 -12.75 17.06 17.20
C SER A 121 -11.60 18.07 17.37
N GLY A 122 -11.65 19.18 16.64
CA GLY A 122 -10.75 20.33 16.78
C GLY A 122 -9.73 20.49 15.65
N ARG A 123 -9.05 21.66 15.61
CA ARG A 123 -7.99 21.94 14.63
C ARG A 123 -6.88 20.90 14.75
N LYS A 124 -6.59 20.18 13.67
CA LYS A 124 -5.47 19.25 13.59
C LYS A 124 -4.39 19.82 12.68
N GLU A 125 -3.15 19.64 13.07
CA GLU A 125 -2.00 19.86 12.19
C GLU A 125 -1.40 18.48 11.91
N LEU A 126 -1.41 18.05 10.65
CA LEU A 126 -0.85 16.78 10.22
C LEU A 126 0.36 16.97 9.33
N SER A 127 1.31 16.04 9.44
CA SER A 127 2.46 15.95 8.55
C SER A 127 2.02 15.53 7.15
N VAL A 128 2.63 16.13 6.13
CA VAL A 128 2.36 15.84 4.72
C VAL A 128 3.63 15.28 4.10
N ILE A 129 3.54 14.08 3.53
CA ILE A 129 4.64 13.44 2.80
C ILE A 129 4.70 14.06 1.41
N LYS A 130 5.86 14.65 1.08
CA LYS A 130 6.09 15.29 -0.22
C LYS A 130 6.25 14.29 -1.37
N SER A 131 7.03 13.24 -1.16
CA SER A 131 7.50 12.37 -2.25
C SER A 131 7.27 10.90 -1.92
N MET A 132 6.66 10.20 -2.88
CA MET A 132 6.49 8.75 -2.90
C MET A 132 6.95 8.21 -4.25
N ALA A 133 7.28 6.91 -4.32
CA ALA A 133 7.84 6.30 -5.52
C ALA A 133 6.84 6.23 -6.69
N SER A 134 5.55 6.37 -6.38
CA SER A 134 4.44 6.53 -7.31
C SER A 134 3.34 7.36 -6.64
N THR A 135 2.51 8.02 -7.44
CA THR A 135 1.34 8.74 -6.92
C THR A 135 0.43 7.76 -6.17
N PRO A 136 0.17 7.98 -4.86
CA PRO A 136 -0.57 7.03 -4.03
C PRO A 136 -2.05 6.98 -4.43
N GLY A 137 -2.65 5.80 -4.31
CA GLY A 137 -4.10 5.60 -4.49
C GLY A 137 -4.94 5.99 -3.26
N PHE A 138 -4.32 6.58 -2.24
CA PHE A 138 -4.94 6.98 -0.99
C PHE A 138 -4.62 8.43 -0.65
N ASP A 139 -5.44 9.04 0.20
CA ASP A 139 -5.31 10.43 0.60
C ASP A 139 -4.48 10.59 1.88
N ALA A 140 -4.59 9.67 2.83
CA ALA A 140 -3.82 9.69 4.07
C ALA A 140 -3.34 8.30 4.49
N ILE A 141 -2.32 8.28 5.35
CA ILE A 141 -1.82 7.11 6.07
C ILE A 141 -2.28 7.26 7.52
N VAL A 142 -2.98 6.25 8.04
CA VAL A 142 -3.39 6.13 9.42
C VAL A 142 -2.42 5.19 10.12
N GLY A 143 -1.53 5.79 10.92
CA GLY A 143 -0.38 5.13 11.51
C GLY A 143 -0.65 4.48 12.86
N ALA A 144 0.39 3.86 13.42
CA ALA A 144 0.38 3.24 14.75
C ALA A 144 -0.19 4.15 15.86
N PRO A 145 0.08 5.48 15.92
CA PRO A 145 -0.49 6.32 16.98
C PRO A 145 -2.02 6.38 17.00
N PHE A 146 -2.69 6.12 15.87
CA PHE A 146 -4.14 6.00 15.82
C PHE A 146 -4.59 4.54 15.96
N LEU A 147 -3.93 3.62 15.25
CA LEU A 147 -4.34 2.22 15.16
C LEU A 147 -4.12 1.46 16.48
N LEU A 148 -3.04 1.75 17.19
CA LEU A 148 -2.56 0.97 18.34
C LEU A 148 -2.79 1.67 19.69
N GLN A 149 -3.76 2.60 19.74
CA GLN A 149 -4.20 3.26 20.98
C GLN A 149 -5.07 2.36 21.88
N ALA A 150 -5.50 1.21 21.35
CA ALA A 150 -6.29 0.18 22.00
C ALA A 150 -5.82 -1.18 21.45
N ASP A 151 -6.38 -2.27 21.98
CA ASP A 151 -6.12 -3.57 21.37
C ASP A 151 -6.74 -3.59 19.98
N PHE A 152 -5.96 -3.99 18.98
CA PHE A 152 -6.27 -3.82 17.57
C PHE A 152 -6.22 -5.16 16.86
N GLU A 153 -7.33 -5.55 16.26
CA GLU A 153 -7.43 -6.76 15.46
C GLU A 153 -7.62 -6.39 13.99
N ILE A 154 -6.90 -7.07 13.11
CA ILE A 154 -7.10 -6.98 11.67
C ILE A 154 -7.36 -8.35 11.07
N ASP A 155 -8.44 -8.43 10.29
CA ASP A 155 -8.80 -9.60 9.50
C ASP A 155 -9.03 -9.15 8.05
N LEU A 156 -8.06 -9.44 7.19
CA LEU A 156 -8.14 -9.11 5.78
C LEU A 156 -9.19 -9.95 5.06
N ARG A 157 -9.43 -11.20 5.45
CA ARG A 157 -10.40 -12.08 4.79
C ARG A 157 -11.83 -11.61 5.05
N ALA A 158 -12.15 -11.28 6.30
CA ALA A 158 -13.44 -10.71 6.67
C ALA A 158 -13.55 -9.21 6.33
N LYS A 159 -12.47 -8.59 5.84
CA LYS A 159 -12.38 -7.15 5.50
C LYS A 159 -12.83 -6.27 6.66
N GLN A 160 -12.25 -6.49 7.84
CA GLN A 160 -12.59 -5.72 9.02
C GLN A 160 -11.38 -5.45 9.91
N ILE A 161 -11.49 -4.33 10.62
CA ILE A 161 -10.68 -4.01 11.78
C ILE A 161 -11.60 -3.95 12.99
N LYS A 162 -11.13 -4.42 14.13
CA LYS A 162 -11.82 -4.26 15.41
C LYS A 162 -10.87 -3.67 16.45
N PHE A 163 -11.45 -2.90 17.35
CA PHE A 163 -10.77 -2.33 18.51
C PHE A 163 -11.41 -2.86 19.78
N PHE A 164 -10.59 -3.19 20.75
CA PHE A 164 -11.04 -3.74 22.02
C PHE A 164 -10.46 -2.99 23.21
N ARG A 165 -11.16 -3.09 24.35
CA ARG A 165 -10.65 -2.63 25.64
C ARG A 165 -10.92 -3.69 26.70
N GLY A 166 -9.85 -4.11 27.35
CA GLY A 166 -9.91 -4.98 28.52
C GLY A 166 -9.99 -4.20 29.83
N GLN A 167 -10.75 -4.71 30.78
CA GLN A 167 -10.65 -4.38 32.20
C GLN A 167 -10.27 -5.66 32.94
N ASP A 168 -9.22 -5.59 33.74
CA ASP A 168 -8.70 -6.70 34.56
C ASP A 168 -8.32 -7.96 33.76
N CYS A 169 -7.65 -7.76 32.62
CA CYS A 169 -7.33 -8.83 31.67
C CYS A 169 -5.84 -9.25 31.65
N ASP A 170 -5.00 -8.77 32.56
CA ASP A 170 -3.53 -8.94 32.50
C ASP A 170 -3.06 -10.40 32.41
N HIS A 171 -3.83 -11.33 32.98
CA HIS A 171 -3.50 -12.76 33.03
C HIS A 171 -4.48 -13.64 32.23
N THR A 172 -5.40 -13.05 31.47
CA THR A 172 -6.37 -13.79 30.67
C THR A 172 -5.95 -13.73 29.19
N PRO A 173 -5.78 -14.87 28.49
CA PRO A 173 -5.54 -14.84 27.05
C PRO A 173 -6.67 -14.11 26.31
N LEU A 174 -6.31 -13.16 25.44
CA LEU A 174 -7.28 -12.32 24.72
C LEU A 174 -7.68 -12.89 23.36
N ASN A 175 -7.03 -13.97 22.90
CA ASN A 175 -7.43 -14.69 21.71
C ASN A 175 -8.73 -15.44 21.97
N TYR A 176 -9.85 -14.83 21.56
CA TYR A 176 -11.19 -15.40 21.71
C TYR A 176 -11.59 -16.29 20.52
N TRP A 177 -10.70 -16.47 19.54
CA TRP A 177 -10.91 -17.28 18.34
C TRP A 177 -10.81 -18.78 18.64
N GLU A 178 -11.38 -19.60 17.75
CA GLU A 178 -11.31 -21.07 17.87
C GLU A 178 -9.97 -21.61 17.37
N GLU A 179 -9.33 -20.88 16.46
CA GLU A 179 -8.06 -21.25 15.85
C GLU A 179 -6.92 -21.24 16.89
N PRO A 180 -6.02 -22.26 16.86
CA PRO A 180 -4.83 -22.24 17.69
C PRO A 180 -3.98 -21.00 17.40
N ALA A 181 -3.84 -20.14 18.40
CA ALA A 181 -3.02 -18.94 18.34
C ALA A 181 -1.73 -19.13 19.13
N THR A 182 -0.63 -18.59 18.61
CA THR A 182 0.57 -18.34 19.40
C THR A 182 0.55 -16.91 19.92
N ASP A 183 0.97 -16.71 21.16
CA ASP A 183 1.29 -15.37 21.64
C ASP A 183 2.78 -15.06 21.49
N VAL A 184 3.08 -13.83 21.10
CA VAL A 184 4.45 -13.37 20.82
C VAL A 184 4.67 -12.07 21.59
N PRO A 185 5.53 -12.04 22.62
CA PRO A 185 5.78 -10.83 23.38
C PRO A 185 6.42 -9.77 22.49
N PHE A 186 6.04 -8.51 22.68
CA PHE A 186 6.77 -7.41 22.06
C PHE A 186 8.19 -7.38 22.62
N ALA A 187 9.16 -7.15 21.74
CA ALA A 187 10.54 -6.88 22.14
C ALA A 187 10.58 -5.58 22.95
N GLN A 188 11.54 -5.47 23.88
CA GLN A 188 11.78 -4.21 24.58
C GLN A 188 12.25 -3.15 23.57
N THR A 189 11.35 -2.27 23.17
CA THR A 189 11.67 -1.13 22.31
C THR A 189 12.22 0.02 23.14
N ARG A 190 12.89 0.98 22.47
CA ARG A 190 13.19 2.29 23.08
C ARG A 190 11.85 2.92 23.49
N GLU A 191 11.78 3.56 24.66
CA GLU A 191 10.55 3.99 25.38
C GLU A 191 9.53 4.87 24.60
N HIS A 192 9.76 5.18 23.31
CA HIS A 192 8.98 6.12 22.51
C HIS A 192 8.54 5.62 21.12
N ASP A 193 8.78 4.36 20.74
CA ASP A 193 8.29 3.82 19.48
C ASP A 193 6.86 3.28 19.64
N ALA A 194 5.90 3.80 18.87
CA ALA A 194 4.51 3.35 18.89
C ALA A 194 4.32 2.02 18.13
N ASN A 195 5.29 1.64 17.30
CA ASN A 195 5.23 0.46 16.46
C ASN A 195 5.81 -0.75 17.22
N PRO A 196 5.03 -1.80 17.47
CA PRO A 196 5.50 -2.96 18.23
C PRO A 196 6.41 -3.84 17.37
N HIS A 197 7.59 -4.14 17.91
CA HIS A 197 8.53 -5.08 17.31
C HIS A 197 8.50 -6.41 18.06
N PHE A 198 8.88 -7.50 17.40
CA PHE A 198 8.98 -8.83 18.00
C PHE A 198 10.05 -9.66 17.29
N LYS A 199 10.43 -10.78 17.88
CA LYS A 199 11.47 -11.67 17.34
C LYS A 199 10.89 -12.73 16.42
N VAL A 200 11.61 -12.98 15.32
CA VAL A 200 11.33 -14.06 14.37
C VAL A 200 12.62 -14.82 14.12
N LEU A 201 12.55 -16.15 14.01
CA LEU A 201 13.69 -16.97 13.60
C LEU A 201 13.59 -17.29 12.12
N ILE A 202 14.61 -16.96 11.34
CA ILE A 202 14.76 -17.35 9.94
C ILE A 202 15.95 -18.29 9.84
N ASN A 203 15.73 -19.53 9.42
CA ASN A 203 16.74 -20.59 9.40
C ASN A 203 17.49 -20.72 10.76
N GLY A 204 16.76 -20.54 11.87
CA GLY A 204 17.31 -20.57 13.23
C GLY A 204 18.11 -19.32 13.64
N LYS A 205 18.10 -18.24 12.85
CA LYS A 205 18.73 -16.95 13.16
C LYS A 205 17.67 -15.92 13.51
N GLU A 206 17.88 -15.22 14.62
CA GLU A 206 16.94 -14.20 15.09
C GLU A 206 17.03 -12.91 14.26
N VAL A 207 15.88 -12.34 13.94
CA VAL A 207 15.70 -11.03 13.31
C VAL A 207 14.62 -10.24 14.05
N ASP A 208 14.74 -8.91 14.07
CA ASP A 208 13.67 -8.03 14.55
C ASP A 208 12.61 -7.84 13.47
N ALA A 209 11.35 -8.07 13.82
CA ALA A 209 10.23 -8.01 12.90
C ALA A 209 9.14 -7.04 13.38
N MET A 210 8.35 -6.58 12.41
CA MET A 210 7.14 -5.80 12.63
C MET A 210 6.07 -6.23 11.64
N ILE A 211 4.80 -6.10 12.05
CA ILE A 211 3.67 -6.23 11.13
C ILE A 211 3.39 -4.86 10.51
N ASP A 212 3.49 -4.80 9.18
CA ASP A 212 3.28 -3.61 8.38
C ASP A 212 2.10 -3.84 7.42
N THR A 213 0.92 -3.40 7.84
CA THR A 213 -0.30 -3.46 7.03
C THR A 213 -0.23 -2.59 5.76
N GLY A 214 0.65 -1.59 5.74
CA GLY A 214 0.95 -0.78 4.57
C GLY A 214 1.79 -1.52 3.53
N ALA A 215 2.59 -2.52 3.93
CA ALA A 215 3.38 -3.33 3.01
C ALA A 215 2.53 -4.37 2.27
N SER A 216 2.61 -4.39 0.93
CA SER A 216 1.92 -5.41 0.12
C SER A 216 2.55 -6.79 0.19
N THR A 217 3.87 -6.83 0.46
CA THR A 217 4.66 -8.06 0.52
C THR A 217 5.58 -8.04 1.72
N SER A 218 5.71 -9.18 2.38
CA SER A 218 6.64 -9.38 3.48
C SER A 218 8.06 -9.37 2.96
N SER A 219 8.93 -8.61 3.61
CA SER A 219 10.25 -8.28 3.09
C SER A 219 11.30 -8.19 4.18
N LEU A 220 12.40 -8.93 4.00
CA LEU A 220 13.61 -8.83 4.78
C LEU A 220 14.54 -7.76 4.16
N SER A 221 15.18 -6.95 4.99
CA SER A 221 16.20 -6.01 4.49
C SER A 221 17.39 -6.77 3.92
N LEU A 222 18.02 -6.24 2.86
CA LEU A 222 19.23 -6.85 2.30
C LEU A 222 20.36 -6.96 3.33
N ALA A 223 20.47 -5.98 4.24
CA ALA A 223 21.43 -5.99 5.34
C ALA A 223 21.17 -7.16 6.30
N ALA A 224 19.92 -7.38 6.71
CA ALA A 224 19.54 -8.49 7.56
C ALA A 224 19.71 -9.84 6.86
N ALA A 225 19.29 -9.95 5.60
CA ALA A 225 19.49 -11.15 4.76
C ALA A 225 20.97 -11.54 4.72
N THR A 226 21.85 -10.59 4.42
CA THR A 226 23.31 -10.81 4.41
C THR A 226 23.81 -11.24 5.78
N ARG A 227 23.36 -10.59 6.86
CA ARG A 227 23.75 -10.89 8.24
C ARG A 227 23.39 -12.32 8.66
N ILE A 228 22.25 -12.84 8.19
CA ILE A 228 21.80 -14.21 8.49
C ILE A 228 22.21 -15.25 7.43
N GLY A 229 23.03 -14.86 6.46
CA GLY A 229 23.61 -15.77 5.46
C GLY A 229 22.72 -16.09 4.25
N ILE A 230 21.74 -15.24 3.94
CA ILE A 230 20.92 -15.33 2.73
C ILE A 230 21.57 -14.51 1.61
N ASP A 231 21.89 -15.17 0.49
CA ASP A 231 22.48 -14.53 -0.69
C ASP A 231 21.44 -14.33 -1.80
N VAL A 232 21.14 -13.07 -2.13
CA VAL A 232 20.23 -12.70 -3.23
C VAL A 232 20.79 -12.96 -4.63
N LYS A 233 22.07 -13.35 -4.72
CA LYS A 233 22.74 -13.77 -5.95
C LYS A 233 22.80 -15.29 -6.11
N ALA A 234 22.28 -16.05 -5.14
CA ALA A 234 22.21 -17.50 -5.24
C ALA A 234 21.34 -17.93 -6.44
N PRO A 235 21.61 -19.09 -7.07
CA PRO A 235 20.90 -19.54 -8.27
C PRO A 235 19.38 -19.68 -8.13
N ASP A 236 18.89 -19.89 -6.90
CA ASP A 236 17.49 -20.07 -6.56
C ASP A 236 16.80 -18.78 -6.07
N ALA A 237 17.56 -17.68 -5.95
CA ALA A 237 17.02 -16.34 -5.78
C ALA A 237 16.47 -15.81 -7.12
N ARG A 238 15.32 -15.12 -7.06
CA ARG A 238 14.64 -14.58 -8.24
C ARG A 238 14.43 -13.08 -8.09
N LEU A 239 14.96 -12.28 -9.01
CA LEU A 239 14.65 -10.85 -9.07
C LEU A 239 13.19 -10.67 -9.53
N LEU A 240 12.36 -10.08 -8.68
CA LEU A 240 10.95 -9.78 -8.98
C LEU A 240 10.77 -8.42 -9.66
N GLY A 241 11.79 -7.56 -9.62
CA GLY A 241 11.79 -6.21 -10.17
C GLY A 241 12.10 -5.18 -9.11
N ASN A 242 11.47 -4.00 -9.19
CA ASN A 242 11.68 -2.91 -8.24
C ASN A 242 10.38 -2.55 -7.51
N THR A 243 10.45 -2.41 -6.19
CA THR A 243 9.36 -1.93 -5.32
C THR A 243 9.61 -0.49 -4.86
N GLY A 244 8.62 0.14 -4.22
CA GLY A 244 8.79 1.46 -3.65
C GLY A 244 7.68 1.87 -2.69
N GLY A 245 7.95 2.92 -1.92
CA GLY A 245 7.07 3.50 -0.89
C GLY A 245 7.38 4.98 -0.70
N VAL A 246 7.60 5.42 0.54
CA VAL A 246 7.98 6.81 0.86
C VAL A 246 9.39 7.13 0.37
N GLY A 247 9.54 8.24 -0.34
CA GLY A 247 10.74 8.62 -1.10
C GLY A 247 10.60 8.36 -2.60
N VAL A 248 11.49 8.92 -3.43
CA VAL A 248 11.37 8.86 -4.91
C VAL A 248 12.06 7.65 -5.55
N LYS A 249 12.89 6.92 -4.81
CA LYS A 249 13.68 5.81 -5.37
C LYS A 249 12.81 4.58 -5.55
N ARG A 250 13.16 3.70 -6.49
CA ARG A 250 12.65 2.32 -6.49
C ARG A 250 13.80 1.41 -6.12
N VAL A 251 13.52 0.42 -5.29
CA VAL A 251 14.54 -0.50 -4.77
C VAL A 251 14.33 -1.90 -5.33
N PRO A 252 15.41 -2.63 -5.70
CA PRO A 252 15.28 -3.99 -6.16
C PRO A 252 14.63 -4.89 -5.11
N HIS A 253 13.81 -5.84 -5.59
CA HIS A 253 13.06 -6.79 -4.80
C HIS A 253 13.33 -8.20 -5.32
N TRP A 254 13.81 -9.08 -4.44
CA TRP A 254 14.06 -10.49 -4.73
C TRP A 254 13.10 -11.38 -3.98
N SER A 255 12.84 -12.56 -4.52
CA SER A 255 12.25 -13.68 -3.79
C SER A 255 13.34 -14.72 -3.56
N VAL A 256 13.57 -15.09 -2.30
CA VAL A 256 14.60 -16.06 -1.90
C VAL A 256 13.97 -17.23 -1.15
N PRO A 257 14.49 -18.46 -1.30
CA PRO A 257 14.02 -19.59 -0.50
C PRO A 257 14.50 -19.46 0.95
N VAL A 258 13.62 -19.80 1.88
CA VAL A 258 13.87 -19.85 3.32
C VAL A 258 13.42 -21.23 3.82
N GLN A 259 14.31 -21.93 4.51
CA GLN A 259 14.06 -23.30 4.96
C GLN A 259 13.10 -23.33 6.14
N SER A 260 13.23 -22.39 7.07
CA SER A 260 12.28 -22.24 8.17
C SER A 260 12.09 -20.78 8.57
N LEU A 261 10.86 -20.45 8.91
CA LEU A 261 10.47 -19.21 9.57
C LEU A 261 9.66 -19.55 10.81
N GLU A 262 10.02 -19.00 11.97
CA GLU A 262 9.39 -19.30 13.25
C GLU A 262 8.95 -18.02 13.96
N ILE A 263 7.68 -17.97 14.36
CA ILE A 263 7.04 -16.87 15.07
C ILE A 263 6.39 -17.47 16.32
N GLY A 264 6.94 -17.17 17.50
CA GLY A 264 6.49 -17.80 18.75
C GLY A 264 6.62 -19.33 18.66
N THR A 265 5.49 -20.04 18.76
CA THR A 265 5.42 -21.50 18.62
C THR A 265 5.10 -21.97 17.19
N GLU A 266 4.75 -21.05 16.29
CA GLU A 266 4.49 -21.35 14.90
C GLU A 266 5.80 -21.54 14.13
N LYS A 267 5.89 -22.62 13.35
CA LYS A 267 7.04 -22.91 12.49
C LYS A 267 6.56 -23.28 11.09
N VAL A 268 7.01 -22.52 10.11
CA VAL A 268 6.67 -22.68 8.70
C VAL A 268 7.94 -23.06 7.94
N GLY A 269 7.87 -24.12 7.14
CA GLY A 269 9.01 -24.62 6.36
C GLY A 269 8.91 -24.26 4.88
N ASN A 270 10.06 -24.13 4.22
CA ASN A 270 10.19 -24.06 2.75
C ASN A 270 9.37 -22.93 2.09
N VAL A 271 9.42 -21.73 2.67
CA VAL A 271 8.75 -20.55 2.13
C VAL A 271 9.65 -19.77 1.18
N ARG A 272 9.06 -18.87 0.40
CA ARG A 272 9.82 -17.88 -0.36
C ARG A 272 9.58 -16.49 0.23
N LEU A 273 10.63 -15.87 0.74
CA LEU A 273 10.56 -14.58 1.39
C LEU A 273 11.06 -13.47 0.46
N GLY A 274 10.43 -12.28 0.54
CA GLY A 274 10.92 -11.09 -0.13
C GLY A 274 12.23 -10.59 0.50
N VAL A 275 13.18 -10.13 -0.31
CA VAL A 275 14.35 -9.35 0.16
C VAL A 275 14.36 -8.04 -0.60
N ILE A 276 14.57 -6.93 0.10
CA ILE A 276 14.61 -5.60 -0.51
C ILE A 276 15.86 -4.83 -0.11
N ASP A 277 16.48 -4.17 -1.09
CA ASP A 277 17.62 -3.28 -0.87
C ASP A 277 17.14 -1.86 -0.57
N SER A 278 16.48 -1.71 0.57
CA SER A 278 16.23 -0.38 1.10
C SER A 278 17.55 0.17 1.63
N GLN A 279 18.12 1.11 0.89
CA GLN A 279 19.28 1.89 1.30
C GLN A 279 18.99 2.81 2.53
N SER A 280 17.86 2.59 3.23
CA SER A 280 17.50 3.18 4.51
C SER A 280 17.72 2.17 5.62
N GLU A 281 18.30 2.59 6.74
CA GLU A 281 18.22 1.85 7.99
C GLU A 281 16.74 1.74 8.38
N TYR A 282 16.13 0.58 8.20
CA TYR A 282 14.81 0.29 8.79
C TYR A 282 14.87 0.42 10.31
N THR A 283 13.70 0.60 10.93
CA THR A 283 13.54 0.35 12.37
C THR A 283 13.58 -1.15 12.71
N VAL A 284 13.32 -2.04 11.74
CA VAL A 284 13.31 -3.51 11.89
C VAL A 284 13.96 -4.26 10.72
N ASP A 285 14.37 -5.51 10.94
CA ASP A 285 14.96 -6.34 9.89
C ASP A 285 13.92 -6.89 8.89
N LEU A 286 12.76 -7.28 9.40
CA LEU A 286 11.69 -7.98 8.66
C LEU A 286 10.35 -7.23 8.78
N LEU A 287 9.75 -6.91 7.63
CA LEU A 287 8.36 -6.48 7.56
C LEU A 287 7.48 -7.68 7.20
N LEU A 288 6.44 -7.94 7.99
CA LEU A 288 5.36 -8.87 7.66
C LEU A 288 4.18 -8.08 7.09
N GLY A 289 3.95 -8.24 5.79
CA GLY A 289 2.98 -7.49 5.01
C GLY A 289 1.62 -8.18 4.86
N GLN A 290 0.85 -7.71 3.89
CA GLN A 290 -0.48 -8.25 3.55
C GLN A 290 -0.46 -9.74 3.18
N ASP A 291 0.58 -10.19 2.49
CA ASP A 291 0.77 -11.60 2.13
C ASP A 291 0.92 -12.52 3.35
N PHE A 292 1.45 -12.02 4.47
CA PHE A 292 1.41 -12.70 5.76
C PHE A 292 0.01 -12.59 6.38
N LEU A 293 -0.56 -11.39 6.44
CA LEU A 293 -1.86 -11.10 7.06
C LEU A 293 -3.07 -11.74 6.35
N ARG A 294 -2.90 -12.25 5.13
CA ARG A 294 -3.94 -13.02 4.43
C ARG A 294 -3.99 -14.48 4.88
N ALA A 295 -2.88 -14.98 5.36
CA ALA A 295 -2.75 -16.34 5.89
C ALA A 295 -2.91 -16.38 7.42
N HIS A 296 -2.99 -15.23 8.09
CA HIS A 296 -3.05 -15.13 9.54
C HIS A 296 -4.13 -14.16 10.02
N HIS A 297 -4.76 -14.51 11.13
CA HIS A 297 -5.51 -13.58 11.96
C HIS A 297 -4.55 -13.00 13.01
N VAL A 298 -4.54 -11.68 13.16
CA VAL A 298 -3.60 -10.97 14.04
C VAL A 298 -4.34 -10.03 14.96
N LEU A 299 -4.03 -10.14 16.26
CA LEU A 299 -4.46 -9.24 17.32
C LEU A 299 -3.23 -8.65 17.99
N PHE A 300 -3.12 -7.33 17.92
CA PHE A 300 -2.19 -6.52 18.70
C PHE A 300 -2.81 -6.27 20.07
N ALA A 301 -2.47 -7.11 21.04
CA ALA A 301 -2.87 -6.93 22.44
C ALA A 301 -1.94 -5.89 23.10
N MET A 302 -2.14 -4.62 22.75
CA MET A 302 -1.39 -3.48 23.28
C MET A 302 -1.47 -3.41 24.81
N SER A 303 -2.62 -3.80 25.38
CA SER A 303 -2.86 -3.92 26.82
C SER A 303 -1.93 -4.92 27.51
N GLN A 304 -1.53 -5.99 26.82
CA GLN A 304 -0.66 -7.06 27.33
C GLN A 304 0.76 -7.03 26.74
N LYS A 305 1.06 -6.06 25.86
CA LYS A 305 2.34 -5.92 25.14
C LYS A 305 2.76 -7.19 24.38
N LYS A 306 1.83 -7.79 23.64
CA LYS A 306 2.09 -8.97 22.80
C LYS A 306 1.19 -9.03 21.57
N LEU A 307 1.60 -9.82 20.59
CA LEU A 307 0.76 -10.25 19.48
C LEU A 307 0.10 -11.58 19.80
N TYR A 308 -1.12 -11.77 19.32
CA TYR A 308 -1.70 -13.08 19.05
C TYR A 308 -1.74 -13.29 17.55
N VAL A 309 -1.22 -14.43 17.11
CA VAL A 309 -1.16 -14.81 15.69
C VAL A 309 -1.75 -16.20 15.54
N ALA A 310 -2.76 -16.34 14.68
CA ALA A 310 -3.36 -17.62 14.34
C ALA A 310 -3.30 -17.84 12.84
N TYR A 311 -2.77 -18.99 12.40
CA TYR A 311 -2.79 -19.37 11.00
C TYR A 311 -4.21 -19.80 10.58
N ILE A 312 -4.76 -19.12 9.58
CA ILE A 312 -6.14 -19.32 9.09
C ILE A 312 -6.20 -19.98 7.71
N GLY A 313 -5.06 -20.49 7.23
CA GLY A 313 -4.96 -21.17 5.94
C GLY A 313 -4.62 -20.25 4.76
N GLY A 314 -4.03 -20.85 3.72
CA GLY A 314 -3.52 -20.16 2.54
C GLY A 314 -1.99 -20.14 2.49
N ASP A 315 -1.44 -19.63 1.40
CA ASP A 315 0.01 -19.58 1.21
C ASP A 315 0.62 -18.39 1.95
N ILE A 316 1.61 -18.65 2.78
CA ILE A 316 2.35 -17.62 3.50
C ILE A 316 3.36 -16.97 2.54
N PHE A 317 3.31 -15.64 2.43
CA PHE A 317 4.07 -14.82 1.46
C PHE A 317 3.61 -14.93 0.00
N GLY A 318 2.43 -15.53 -0.21
CA GLY A 318 1.77 -15.62 -1.51
C GLY A 318 2.50 -16.45 -2.55
N HIS A 319 1.92 -16.53 -3.75
CA HIS A 319 2.50 -17.27 -4.87
C HIS A 319 3.03 -16.32 -5.96
N PRO A 320 4.32 -16.39 -6.32
CA PRO A 320 4.84 -15.62 -7.46
C PRO A 320 4.33 -16.13 -8.83
N ALA A 321 3.57 -17.22 -8.86
CA ALA A 321 3.18 -17.94 -10.07
C ALA A 321 1.74 -17.71 -10.55
N GLY A 322 0.95 -16.87 -9.85
CA GLY A 322 -0.48 -16.73 -10.12
C GLY A 322 -1.07 -15.38 -9.72
N ILE A 323 -2.22 -15.03 -10.30
CA ILE A 323 -3.10 -14.01 -9.70
C ILE A 323 -3.85 -14.68 -8.56
N GLU A 324 -3.66 -14.16 -7.34
CA GLU A 324 -4.33 -14.71 -6.17
C GLU A 324 -5.85 -14.60 -6.29
N PRO A 325 -6.62 -15.64 -5.88
CA PRO A 325 -8.06 -15.70 -6.12
C PRO A 325 -8.84 -14.49 -5.57
N TRP A 326 -8.39 -13.91 -4.46
CA TRP A 326 -9.04 -12.74 -3.87
C TRP A 326 -8.93 -11.50 -4.76
N VAL A 327 -7.84 -11.32 -5.53
CA VAL A 327 -7.69 -10.19 -6.46
C VAL A 327 -8.77 -10.26 -7.54
N ARG A 328 -9.02 -11.47 -8.05
CA ARG A 328 -10.09 -11.73 -9.00
C ARG A 328 -11.47 -11.48 -8.36
N ALA A 329 -11.68 -11.96 -7.14
CA ALA A 329 -12.92 -11.72 -6.41
C ALA A 329 -13.20 -10.23 -6.18
N GLU A 330 -12.19 -9.43 -5.84
CA GLU A 330 -12.34 -7.96 -5.74
C GLU A 330 -12.71 -7.34 -7.09
N ALA A 331 -12.01 -7.72 -8.16
CA ALA A 331 -12.24 -7.17 -9.49
C ALA A 331 -13.65 -7.50 -10.03
N GLU A 332 -14.10 -8.74 -9.82
CA GLU A 332 -15.43 -9.24 -10.15
C GLU A 332 -16.51 -8.60 -9.27
N GLY A 333 -16.19 -8.33 -8.00
CA GLY A 333 -17.01 -7.59 -7.06
C GLY A 333 -17.11 -6.08 -7.33
N GLY A 334 -16.50 -5.59 -8.42
CA GLY A 334 -16.61 -4.19 -8.85
C GLY A 334 -15.52 -3.27 -8.31
N ASN A 335 -14.52 -3.77 -7.58
CA ASN A 335 -13.41 -2.93 -7.12
C ASN A 335 -12.57 -2.44 -8.32
N ALA A 336 -12.62 -1.14 -8.61
CA ALA A 336 -11.94 -0.54 -9.74
C ALA A 336 -10.41 -0.65 -9.66
N ASP A 337 -9.83 -0.55 -8.46
CA ASP A 337 -8.38 -0.76 -8.25
C ASP A 337 -8.00 -2.21 -8.60
N ALA A 338 -8.81 -3.19 -8.18
CA ALA A 338 -8.55 -4.59 -8.49
C ALA A 338 -8.73 -4.92 -9.97
N GLN A 339 -9.72 -4.30 -10.64
CA GLN A 339 -9.87 -4.39 -12.09
C GLN A 339 -8.64 -3.82 -12.81
N PHE A 340 -8.11 -2.69 -12.35
CA PHE A 340 -6.88 -2.11 -12.89
C PHE A 340 -5.66 -3.01 -12.66
N VAL A 341 -5.52 -3.59 -11.47
CA VAL A 341 -4.45 -4.56 -11.16
C VAL A 341 -4.55 -5.79 -12.06
N LEU A 342 -5.75 -6.33 -12.26
CA LEU A 342 -5.98 -7.48 -13.14
C LEU A 342 -5.67 -7.14 -14.60
N ALA A 343 -6.03 -5.93 -15.06
CA ALA A 343 -5.64 -5.45 -16.38
C ALA A 343 -4.12 -5.43 -16.55
N GLN A 344 -3.38 -4.87 -15.58
CA GLN A 344 -1.92 -4.84 -15.61
C GLN A 344 -1.29 -6.25 -15.56
N ALA A 345 -1.91 -7.19 -14.83
CA ALA A 345 -1.46 -8.56 -14.80
C ALA A 345 -1.54 -9.22 -16.19
N TYR A 346 -2.66 -9.04 -16.91
CA TYR A 346 -2.81 -9.52 -18.29
C TYR A 346 -1.96 -8.75 -19.31
N LEU A 347 -1.66 -7.48 -19.08
CA LEU A 347 -0.78 -6.71 -19.95
C LEU A 347 0.67 -7.21 -19.87
N HIS A 348 1.16 -7.46 -18.66
CA HIS A 348 2.56 -7.77 -18.42
C HIS A 348 2.84 -9.28 -18.28
N GLY A 349 1.80 -10.10 -18.18
CA GLY A 349 1.95 -11.54 -17.93
C GLY A 349 2.38 -11.85 -16.49
N ARG A 350 1.94 -11.04 -15.51
CA ARG A 350 2.28 -11.22 -14.09
C ARG A 350 1.34 -12.25 -13.46
N GLY A 351 1.81 -13.48 -13.29
CA GLY A 351 1.02 -14.59 -12.75
C GLY A 351 -0.06 -15.13 -13.70
N VAL A 352 -0.11 -14.64 -14.94
CA VAL A 352 -0.99 -15.11 -16.01
C VAL A 352 -0.27 -14.99 -17.35
N ALA A 353 -0.73 -15.70 -18.37
CA ALA A 353 -0.31 -15.41 -19.74
C ALA A 353 -0.77 -14.00 -20.15
N GLN A 354 0.04 -13.34 -20.98
CA GLN A 354 -0.36 -12.07 -21.57
C GLN A 354 -1.61 -12.26 -22.43
N ASP A 355 -2.61 -11.40 -22.24
CA ASP A 355 -3.86 -11.43 -22.98
C ASP A 355 -4.38 -10.01 -23.19
N ALA A 356 -4.22 -9.50 -24.41
CA ALA A 356 -4.63 -8.15 -24.78
C ALA A 356 -6.15 -7.93 -24.65
N ARG A 357 -6.96 -8.97 -24.89
CA ARG A 357 -8.43 -8.88 -24.77
C ARG A 357 -8.84 -8.76 -23.32
N GLN A 358 -8.24 -9.56 -22.45
CA GLN A 358 -8.50 -9.46 -21.01
C GLN A 358 -7.97 -8.15 -20.43
N TYR A 359 -6.76 -7.73 -20.80
CA TYR A 359 -6.23 -6.41 -20.45
C TYR A 359 -7.24 -5.30 -20.77
N ARG A 360 -7.74 -5.25 -22.01
CA ARG A 360 -8.74 -4.26 -22.42
C ARG A 360 -10.03 -4.36 -21.62
N THR A 361 -10.56 -5.56 -21.48
CA THR A 361 -11.82 -5.79 -20.75
C THR A 361 -11.76 -5.27 -19.32
N TRP A 362 -10.68 -5.57 -18.60
CA TRP A 362 -10.52 -5.13 -17.21
C TRP A 362 -10.19 -3.64 -17.09
N LEU A 363 -9.39 -3.11 -18.01
CA LEU A 363 -9.06 -1.68 -18.04
C LEU A 363 -10.32 -0.83 -18.32
N ASP A 364 -11.16 -1.24 -19.27
CA ASP A 364 -12.38 -0.53 -19.62
C ASP A 364 -13.39 -0.53 -18.46
N LYS A 365 -13.48 -1.63 -17.69
CA LYS A 365 -14.27 -1.67 -16.46
C LYS A 365 -13.77 -0.66 -15.42
N ALA A 366 -12.45 -0.56 -15.20
CA ALA A 366 -11.89 0.42 -14.28
C ALA A 366 -12.14 1.86 -14.77
N VAL A 367 -12.01 2.13 -16.07
CA VAL A 367 -12.27 3.44 -16.68
C VAL A 367 -13.74 3.85 -16.55
N ALA A 368 -14.67 2.91 -16.74
CA ALA A 368 -16.10 3.14 -16.57
C ALA A 368 -16.46 3.58 -15.13
N GLN A 369 -15.63 3.21 -14.15
CA GLN A 369 -15.75 3.61 -12.75
C GLN A 369 -14.90 4.86 -12.42
N ASP A 370 -14.43 5.59 -13.42
CA ASP A 370 -13.63 6.80 -13.26
C ASP A 370 -12.31 6.56 -12.50
N HIS A 371 -11.69 5.38 -12.69
CA HIS A 371 -10.41 5.04 -12.07
C HIS A 371 -9.27 5.87 -12.68
N PRO A 372 -8.50 6.62 -11.87
CA PRO A 372 -7.61 7.64 -12.41
C PRO A 372 -6.39 7.06 -13.13
N GLN A 373 -5.74 6.01 -12.62
CA GLN A 373 -4.61 5.38 -13.32
C GLN A 373 -5.05 4.68 -14.62
N ALA A 374 -6.24 4.07 -14.66
CA ALA A 374 -6.79 3.45 -15.86
C ALA A 374 -7.06 4.49 -16.95
N LYS A 375 -7.66 5.63 -16.59
CA LYS A 375 -7.83 6.78 -17.49
C LYS A 375 -6.51 7.37 -17.94
N LEU A 376 -5.52 7.45 -17.05
CA LEU A 376 -4.17 7.90 -17.39
C LEU A 376 -3.54 7.00 -18.46
N ILE A 377 -3.64 5.68 -18.32
CA ILE A 377 -3.12 4.72 -19.31
C ILE A 377 -3.83 4.89 -20.66
N LEU A 378 -5.17 4.94 -20.70
CA LEU A 378 -5.90 5.14 -21.96
C LEU A 378 -5.63 6.52 -22.58
N GLY A 379 -5.48 7.56 -21.76
CA GLY A 379 -5.14 8.90 -22.17
C GLY A 379 -3.76 8.95 -22.81
N ARG A 380 -2.75 8.36 -22.14
CA ARG A 380 -1.39 8.21 -22.68
C ARG A 380 -1.39 7.41 -23.98
N GLN A 381 -2.14 6.31 -24.05
CA GLN A 381 -2.22 5.53 -25.28
C GLN A 381 -2.79 6.35 -26.44
N SER A 382 -3.94 7.00 -26.23
CA SER A 382 -4.56 7.87 -27.23
C SER A 382 -3.60 8.97 -27.68
N TYR A 383 -2.86 9.54 -26.73
CA TYR A 383 -1.82 10.53 -26.98
C TYR A 383 -0.70 9.98 -27.89
N THR A 384 -0.13 8.82 -27.57
CA THR A 384 0.94 8.20 -28.37
C THR A 384 0.48 7.77 -29.77
N GLU A 385 -0.81 7.49 -29.94
CA GLU A 385 -1.42 7.18 -31.24
C GLU A 385 -1.77 8.43 -32.06
N GLY A 386 -1.48 9.64 -31.56
CA GLY A 386 -1.83 10.91 -32.19
C GLY A 386 -3.33 11.26 -32.11
N LYS A 387 -4.12 10.51 -31.33
CA LYS A 387 -5.55 10.74 -31.12
C LYS A 387 -5.77 11.78 -30.03
N TYR A 388 -5.22 12.98 -30.20
CA TYR A 388 -5.17 14.01 -29.16
C TYR A 388 -6.54 14.42 -28.63
N ALA A 389 -7.56 14.54 -29.49
CA ALA A 389 -8.93 14.86 -29.09
C ALA A 389 -9.53 13.81 -28.12
N GLN A 390 -9.11 12.55 -28.21
CA GLN A 390 -9.52 11.49 -27.28
C GLN A 390 -8.65 11.48 -26.02
N ALA A 391 -7.36 11.80 -26.15
CA ALA A 391 -6.42 11.83 -25.04
C ALA A 391 -6.75 12.92 -24.00
N ILE A 392 -7.08 14.13 -24.46
CA ILE A 392 -7.32 15.31 -23.60
C ILE A 392 -8.32 15.04 -22.47
N PRO A 393 -9.58 14.58 -22.74
CA PRO A 393 -10.55 14.36 -21.65
C PRO A 393 -10.12 13.25 -20.67
N LEU A 394 -9.42 12.22 -21.15
CA LEU A 394 -8.92 11.14 -20.30
C LEU A 394 -7.81 11.62 -19.36
N LEU A 395 -6.82 12.34 -19.89
CA LEU A 395 -5.71 12.90 -19.13
C LEU A 395 -6.20 13.93 -18.10
N ARG A 396 -7.13 14.81 -18.48
CA ARG A 396 -7.74 15.78 -17.55
C ARG A 396 -8.48 15.11 -16.40
N ALA A 397 -9.30 14.10 -16.70
CA ALA A 397 -10.05 13.37 -15.68
C ALA A 397 -9.11 12.62 -14.71
N ALA A 398 -8.02 12.04 -15.22
CA ALA A 398 -6.99 11.41 -14.39
C ALA A 398 -6.29 12.43 -13.47
N LEU A 399 -5.86 13.57 -14.02
CA LEU A 399 -5.16 14.63 -13.28
C LEU A 399 -6.03 15.30 -12.22
N ALA A 400 -7.35 15.42 -12.45
CA ALA A 400 -8.27 15.93 -11.45
C ALA A 400 -8.29 15.09 -10.15
N LYS A 401 -8.02 13.78 -10.27
CA LYS A 401 -7.94 12.85 -9.13
C LYS A 401 -6.51 12.59 -8.65
N MET A 402 -5.52 12.87 -9.48
CA MET A 402 -4.10 12.68 -9.18
C MET A 402 -3.31 13.97 -9.51
N PRO A 403 -3.59 15.09 -8.83
CA PRO A 403 -2.90 16.36 -9.09
C PRO A 403 -1.41 16.35 -8.78
N ASP A 404 -0.91 15.33 -8.07
CA ASP A 404 0.54 15.12 -7.81
C ASP A 404 1.25 14.30 -8.92
N GLU A 405 0.53 13.90 -9.97
CA GLU A 405 1.16 13.25 -11.12
C GLU A 405 2.05 14.26 -11.88
N ARG A 406 3.28 13.85 -12.19
CA ARG A 406 4.35 14.74 -12.67
C ARG A 406 4.49 14.82 -14.19
N ILE A 407 4.08 13.80 -14.94
CA ILE A 407 4.40 13.62 -16.37
C ILE A 407 3.19 13.81 -17.28
N ALA A 408 2.03 13.34 -16.88
CA ALA A 408 0.77 13.51 -17.57
C ALA A 408 0.36 14.96 -17.83
N PRO A 409 0.71 15.98 -17.01
CA PRO A 409 0.50 17.37 -17.41
C PRO A 409 1.27 17.74 -18.68
N LEU A 410 2.45 17.16 -18.92
CA LEU A 410 3.25 17.39 -20.12
C LEU A 410 2.65 16.66 -21.33
N TRP A 411 2.12 15.44 -21.16
CA TRP A 411 1.34 14.77 -22.22
C TRP A 411 0.08 15.55 -22.58
N LEU A 412 -0.65 16.05 -21.58
CA LEU A 412 -1.83 16.88 -21.79
C LEU A 412 -1.47 18.17 -22.53
N TYR A 413 -0.36 18.81 -22.14
CA TYR A 413 0.16 20.00 -22.82
C TYR A 413 0.39 19.71 -24.32
N ASN A 414 1.13 18.66 -24.65
CA ASN A 414 1.43 18.31 -26.05
C ASN A 414 0.15 17.96 -26.82
N ALA A 415 -0.76 17.20 -26.21
CA ALA A 415 -2.05 16.87 -26.82
C ALA A 415 -2.86 18.13 -27.15
N ARG A 416 -2.90 19.10 -26.25
CA ARG A 416 -3.58 20.39 -26.47
C ARG A 416 -2.91 21.22 -27.56
N VAL A 417 -1.58 21.33 -27.56
CA VAL A 417 -0.84 22.05 -28.60
C VAL A 417 -1.15 21.46 -29.98
N ALA A 418 -1.06 20.14 -30.11
CA ALA A 418 -1.37 19.46 -31.36
C ALA A 418 -2.85 19.58 -31.78
N ASN A 419 -3.73 19.87 -30.82
CA ASN A 419 -5.16 20.15 -31.03
C ASN A 419 -5.47 21.67 -31.19
N GLY A 420 -4.46 22.53 -31.35
CA GLY A 420 -4.64 23.97 -31.58
C GLY A 420 -4.91 24.80 -30.31
N GLU A 421 -4.69 24.25 -29.12
CA GLU A 421 -5.03 24.87 -27.82
C GLU A 421 -3.78 25.30 -27.02
N ALA A 422 -2.75 25.84 -27.71
CA ALA A 422 -1.45 26.11 -27.10
C ALA A 422 -1.50 27.07 -25.89
N GLU A 423 -2.29 28.14 -25.97
CA GLU A 423 -2.46 29.10 -24.88
C GLU A 423 -3.08 28.47 -23.63
N LEU A 424 -4.05 27.58 -23.82
CA LEU A 424 -4.67 26.85 -22.71
C LEU A 424 -3.70 25.84 -22.12
N ALA A 425 -2.92 25.15 -22.96
CA ALA A 425 -1.89 24.21 -22.53
C ALA A 425 -0.88 24.87 -21.58
N ALA A 426 -0.37 26.05 -21.94
CA ALA A 426 0.58 26.79 -21.12
C ALA A 426 0.00 27.17 -19.75
N ARG A 427 -1.22 27.71 -19.71
CA ARG A 427 -1.88 28.09 -18.44
C ARG A 427 -2.15 26.89 -17.52
N GLU A 428 -2.60 25.76 -18.08
CA GLU A 428 -2.85 24.55 -17.30
C GLU A 428 -1.54 23.96 -16.76
N LEU A 429 -0.46 23.96 -17.55
CA LEU A 429 0.85 23.51 -17.10
C LEU A 429 1.42 24.41 -16.00
N GLU A 430 1.32 25.73 -16.15
CA GLU A 430 1.71 26.68 -15.10
C GLU A 430 0.93 26.43 -13.81
N THR A 431 -0.37 26.19 -13.92
CA THR A 431 -1.23 25.93 -12.75
C THR A 431 -0.84 24.63 -12.05
N ALA A 432 -0.61 23.56 -12.81
CA ALA A 432 -0.18 22.27 -12.26
C ALA A 432 1.12 22.41 -11.46
N PHE A 433 2.07 23.19 -11.96
CA PHE A 433 3.39 23.35 -11.32
C PHE A 433 3.51 24.58 -10.40
N LYS A 434 2.45 25.37 -10.20
CA LYS A 434 2.47 26.62 -9.42
C LYS A 434 2.74 26.39 -7.93
N THR A 435 2.12 25.36 -7.35
CA THR A 435 2.17 25.06 -5.90
C THR A 435 3.19 23.97 -5.56
N GLN A 436 3.73 23.32 -6.60
CA GLN A 436 4.68 22.24 -6.43
C GLN A 436 6.08 22.83 -6.55
N ASP A 437 6.70 23.00 -5.39
CA ASP A 437 8.14 23.17 -5.26
C ASP A 437 8.81 21.90 -5.82
N TYR A 438 9.12 21.94 -7.12
CA TYR A 438 9.85 20.92 -7.85
C TYR A 438 11.27 21.43 -8.06
N ASP A 439 12.06 21.40 -6.99
CA ASP A 439 13.51 21.52 -7.12
C ASP A 439 14.10 20.32 -7.90
N ASP A 440 13.32 19.25 -8.10
CA ASP A 440 13.69 18.02 -8.79
C ASP A 440 12.96 17.83 -10.14
N TRP A 441 13.34 16.78 -10.88
CA TRP A 441 12.69 16.34 -12.11
C TRP A 441 11.16 16.15 -11.93
N PRO A 442 10.31 16.64 -12.87
CA PRO A 442 10.61 17.07 -14.25
C PRO A 442 10.72 18.60 -14.47
N ALA A 443 11.07 19.40 -13.46
CA ALA A 443 11.10 20.86 -13.58
C ALA A 443 11.88 21.45 -14.78
N PRO A 444 13.04 20.91 -15.20
CA PRO A 444 13.74 21.41 -16.40
C PRO A 444 12.88 21.29 -17.67
N VAL A 445 12.19 20.15 -17.83
CA VAL A 445 11.28 19.94 -18.98
C VAL A 445 10.12 20.93 -18.96
N VAL A 446 9.58 21.23 -17.78
CA VAL A 446 8.49 22.20 -17.63
C VAL A 446 8.95 23.61 -18.00
N ARG A 447 10.15 24.02 -17.57
CA ARG A 447 10.72 25.32 -17.95
C ARG A 447 10.96 25.40 -19.45
N PHE A 448 11.43 24.34 -20.09
CA PHE A 448 11.51 24.25 -21.55
C PHE A 448 10.13 24.41 -22.21
N TYR A 449 9.11 23.69 -21.74
CA TYR A 449 7.74 23.77 -22.28
C TYR A 449 7.13 25.17 -22.18
N LEU A 450 7.50 25.92 -21.14
CA LEU A 450 7.09 27.31 -20.90
C LEU A 450 8.02 28.34 -21.55
N GLY A 451 8.99 27.92 -22.37
CA GLY A 451 9.90 28.81 -23.08
C GLY A 451 10.92 29.54 -22.19
N LYS A 452 11.16 29.04 -20.97
CA LYS A 452 12.08 29.64 -19.98
C LYS A 452 13.53 29.16 -20.12
N GLU A 453 13.76 28.07 -20.85
CA GLU A 453 15.09 27.53 -21.15
C GLU A 453 15.10 26.75 -22.47
N SER A 454 16.29 26.46 -22.98
CA SER A 454 16.48 25.64 -24.19
C SER A 454 16.41 24.14 -23.91
N ALA A 455 16.11 23.35 -24.96
CA ALA A 455 16.11 21.88 -24.88
C ALA A 455 17.46 21.32 -24.39
N ALA A 456 18.58 21.92 -24.81
CA ALA A 456 19.92 21.50 -24.39
C ALA A 456 20.15 21.74 -22.89
N GLN A 457 19.68 22.88 -22.35
CA GLN A 457 19.75 23.17 -20.91
C GLN A 457 18.91 22.18 -20.11
N ALA A 458 17.67 21.94 -20.52
CA ALA A 458 16.77 21.01 -19.84
C ALA A 458 17.34 19.58 -19.75
N LEU A 459 17.95 19.09 -20.84
CA LEU A 459 18.57 17.76 -20.88
C LEU A 459 19.86 17.70 -20.04
N ALA A 460 20.68 18.75 -20.07
CA ALA A 460 21.92 18.81 -19.29
C ALA A 460 21.63 18.80 -17.78
N GLU A 461 20.66 19.60 -17.33
CA GLU A 461 20.25 19.64 -15.92
C GLU A 461 19.63 18.31 -15.48
N THR A 462 18.77 17.71 -16.31
CA THR A 462 18.20 16.38 -16.02
C THR A 462 19.30 15.32 -15.81
N ALA A 463 20.36 15.34 -16.62
CA ALA A 463 21.44 14.36 -16.56
C ALA A 463 22.32 14.49 -15.30
N GLN A 464 22.30 15.64 -14.63
CA GLN A 464 23.15 15.93 -13.47
C GLN A 464 22.41 15.75 -12.12
N GLY A 465 21.07 15.68 -12.13
CA GLY A 465 20.26 15.92 -10.94
C GLY A 465 19.77 14.73 -10.10
N SER A 466 20.09 13.45 -10.41
CA SER A 466 19.38 12.35 -9.73
C SER A 466 20.09 10.97 -9.75
N PRO A 467 19.95 10.13 -8.70
CA PRO A 467 20.25 8.70 -8.76
C PRO A 467 19.46 7.93 -9.83
N SER A 468 18.38 8.52 -10.36
CA SER A 468 17.58 8.01 -11.49
C SER A 468 17.90 8.71 -12.82
N ALA A 469 19.03 9.42 -12.92
CA ALA A 469 19.38 10.28 -14.05
C ALA A 469 19.24 9.61 -15.43
N TYR A 470 19.52 8.30 -15.54
CA TYR A 470 19.32 7.59 -16.80
C TYR A 470 17.84 7.54 -17.23
N ARG A 471 16.94 7.12 -16.33
CA ARG A 471 15.49 7.05 -16.61
C ARG A 471 14.92 8.44 -16.87
N ASP A 472 15.30 9.39 -16.02
CA ASP A 472 14.81 10.76 -16.09
C ASP A 472 15.30 11.43 -17.39
N SER A 473 16.56 11.18 -17.80
CA SER A 473 17.10 11.63 -19.09
C SER A 473 16.35 11.03 -20.28
N CYS A 474 16.11 9.70 -20.28
CA CYS A 474 15.35 9.05 -21.34
C CYS A 474 13.93 9.62 -21.45
N THR A 475 13.27 9.86 -20.31
CA THR A 475 11.92 10.41 -20.29
C THR A 475 11.90 11.87 -20.75
N SER A 476 12.86 12.69 -20.31
CA SER A 476 13.01 14.08 -20.77
C SER A 476 13.26 14.15 -22.28
N THR A 477 14.14 13.31 -22.84
CA THR A 477 14.38 13.28 -24.29
C THR A 477 13.10 12.92 -25.06
N ALA A 478 12.31 11.97 -24.58
CA ALA A 478 11.03 11.60 -25.20
C ALA A 478 10.02 12.77 -25.16
N LEU A 479 9.89 13.43 -24.01
CA LEU A 479 8.99 14.58 -23.85
C LEU A 479 9.40 15.77 -24.73
N LEU A 480 10.70 16.02 -24.89
CA LEU A 480 11.20 17.08 -25.78
C LEU A 480 10.94 16.73 -27.26
N ALA A 481 11.15 15.48 -27.67
CA ALA A 481 10.83 15.03 -29.02
C ALA A 481 9.34 15.21 -29.33
N ASP A 482 8.48 14.74 -28.44
CA ASP A 482 7.03 14.88 -28.55
C ASP A 482 6.59 16.36 -28.62
N TRP A 483 7.25 17.25 -27.87
CA TRP A 483 6.95 18.68 -27.87
C TRP A 483 7.17 19.32 -29.24
N TYR A 484 8.25 18.92 -29.94
CA TYR A 484 8.54 19.35 -31.31
C TYR A 484 7.55 18.75 -32.30
N GLU A 485 7.23 17.45 -32.16
CA GLU A 485 6.25 16.77 -33.02
C GLU A 485 4.86 17.38 -32.93
N ALA A 486 4.40 17.74 -31.72
CA ALA A 486 3.12 18.41 -31.49
C ALA A 486 3.00 19.77 -32.21
N ARG A 487 4.13 20.36 -32.64
CA ARG A 487 4.22 21.61 -33.40
C ARG A 487 4.57 21.40 -34.88
N GLY A 488 4.69 20.15 -35.32
CA GLY A 488 5.10 19.80 -36.68
C GLY A 488 6.59 19.95 -36.97
N ASP A 489 7.44 20.23 -35.97
CA ASP A 489 8.88 20.39 -36.14
C ASP A 489 9.61 19.03 -36.13
N LYS A 490 9.43 18.28 -37.22
CA LYS A 490 10.06 16.97 -37.39
C LYS A 490 11.59 17.04 -37.47
N ALA A 491 12.14 18.18 -37.87
CA ALA A 491 13.58 18.37 -38.02
C ALA A 491 14.28 18.36 -36.65
N GLN A 492 13.69 19.02 -35.66
CA GLN A 492 14.20 19.02 -34.28
C GLN A 492 13.83 17.73 -33.51
N ALA A 493 12.68 17.11 -33.82
CA ALA A 493 12.30 15.85 -33.19
C ALA A 493 13.18 14.65 -33.62
N ALA A 494 13.57 14.58 -34.90
CA ALA A 494 14.32 13.46 -35.46
C ALA A 494 15.62 13.09 -34.71
N PRO A 495 16.53 14.03 -34.36
CA PRO A 495 17.74 13.69 -33.62
C PRO A 495 17.43 13.19 -32.20
N LEU A 496 16.44 13.75 -31.52
CA LEU A 496 16.02 13.28 -30.18
C LEU A 496 15.45 11.86 -30.25
N ASN A 497 14.64 11.56 -31.26
CA ASN A 497 14.11 10.22 -31.51
C ASN A 497 15.19 9.20 -31.91
N ALA A 498 16.24 9.64 -32.62
CA ALA A 498 17.41 8.80 -32.92
C ALA A 498 18.20 8.49 -31.64
N ASP A 499 18.42 9.50 -30.81
CA ASP A 499 19.11 9.38 -29.52
C ASP A 499 18.39 8.46 -28.54
N LEU A 500 17.05 8.57 -28.43
CA LEU A 500 16.22 7.64 -27.64
C LEU A 500 16.42 6.18 -28.08
N ARG A 501 16.34 5.92 -29.38
CA ARG A 501 16.51 4.57 -29.94
C ARG A 501 17.90 4.01 -29.66
N ALA A 502 18.93 4.86 -29.66
CA ALA A 502 20.31 4.47 -29.41
C ALA A 502 20.62 4.24 -27.92
N ARG A 503 20.22 5.17 -27.03
CA ARG A 503 20.62 5.15 -25.60
C ARG A 503 19.63 4.44 -24.70
N CYS A 504 18.34 4.57 -24.98
CA CYS A 504 17.27 4.17 -24.07
C CYS A 504 16.63 2.83 -24.48
N GLY A 505 16.97 2.31 -25.67
CA GLY A 505 16.23 1.21 -26.28
C GLY A 505 14.75 1.56 -26.42
N ALA A 506 13.87 0.57 -26.33
CA ALA A 506 12.54 0.86 -25.83
C ALA A 506 12.73 1.07 -24.31
N GLY A 507 12.50 2.28 -23.78
CA GLY A 507 12.90 2.78 -22.46
C GLY A 507 12.71 1.88 -21.21
N PRO A 508 13.08 2.37 -20.01
CA PRO A 508 13.07 1.58 -18.76
C PRO A 508 11.69 1.06 -18.31
N ASP A 509 10.59 1.56 -18.91
CA ASP A 509 9.21 1.07 -18.76
C ASP A 509 8.60 0.64 -20.12
N ALA A 510 9.42 0.42 -21.15
CA ALA A 510 8.88 -0.08 -22.40
C ALA A 510 8.35 -1.49 -22.20
N PRO A 511 7.10 -1.78 -22.60
CA PRO A 511 6.71 -3.15 -22.82
C PRO A 511 7.74 -3.77 -23.77
N GLN A 512 8.35 -4.89 -23.37
CA GLN A 512 8.95 -5.81 -24.32
C GLN A 512 7.93 -5.95 -25.44
N LYS A 513 8.27 -5.41 -26.63
CA LYS A 513 7.42 -5.30 -27.82
C LYS A 513 5.98 -5.72 -27.52
N ALA A 514 5.11 -4.74 -27.23
CA ALA A 514 3.72 -4.94 -27.59
C ALA A 514 3.75 -5.24 -29.09
N ALA A 515 3.70 -6.53 -29.41
CA ALA A 515 3.53 -6.98 -30.77
C ALA A 515 2.30 -6.23 -31.27
N LYS A 516 2.42 -5.63 -32.45
CA LYS A 516 1.25 -5.21 -33.21
C LYS A 516 0.23 -6.35 -33.12
N LEU A 517 -0.85 -6.12 -32.37
CA LEU A 517 -2.06 -6.92 -32.34
C LEU A 517 -3.22 -5.92 -32.37
#